data_AF-A0AA38PGV1-F1
#
_entry.id   AF-A0AA38PGV1-F1
#
_cell.length_a   1.000
_cell.length_b   1.000
_cell.length_c   1.000
_cell.angle_alpha   90.00
_cell.angle_beta   90.00
_cell.angle_gamma   90.00
#
_symmetry.space_group_name_H-M   'P 1'
#
loop_
_entity.id
_entity.type
_entity.pdbx_description
1 polymer ?
#
loop_
_entity_poly.entity_id
_entity_poly.type
_entity_poly.pdbx_seq_one_letter_code
_entity_poly.pdbx_strand_id
1 'polypeptide(L)' 'LLQNQALVRSLHSGASGIGPGLVEHNTLVALDLIIDPYTAVIFTNPLALPSQFDTLIDTISEQSWTY' A
#
# COMPACT_ATOMS: atom_id res chain seq x y z
N LEU A 1 -2.19 -9.85 5.25
CA LEU A 1 -2.81 -10.58 4.12
C LEU A 1 -4.35 -10.48 4.09
N LEU A 2 -5.08 -10.74 5.19
CA LEU A 2 -6.56 -10.65 5.19
C LEU A 2 -7.11 -9.20 5.07
N GLN A 3 -6.43 -8.21 5.64
CA GLN A 3 -6.79 -6.79 5.49
C GLN A 3 -6.65 -6.29 4.05
N ASN A 4 -5.55 -6.62 3.37
CA ASN A 4 -5.39 -6.28 1.95
C ASN A 4 -6.48 -6.93 1.08
N GLN A 5 -6.91 -8.15 1.38
CA GLN A 5 -8.01 -8.77 0.64
C GLN A 5 -9.36 -8.06 0.82
N ALA A 6 -9.66 -7.54 2.02
CA ALA A 6 -10.88 -6.77 2.23
C ALA A 6 -10.84 -5.43 1.48
N LEU A 7 -9.67 -4.78 1.47
CA LEU A 7 -9.45 -3.52 0.77
C LEU A 7 -9.52 -3.70 -0.75
N VAL A 8 -8.85 -4.72 -1.29
CA VAL A 8 -8.94 -5.13 -2.71
C VAL A 8 -10.39 -5.40 -3.12
N ARG A 9 -11.17 -6.11 -2.30
CA ARG A 9 -12.59 -6.35 -2.59
C ARG A 9 -13.44 -5.08 -2.57
N SER A 10 -13.15 -4.14 -1.66
CA SER A 10 -13.85 -2.85 -1.63
C SER A 10 -13.53 -1.97 -2.85
N LEU A 11 -12.26 -1.92 -3.27
CA LEU A 11 -11.82 -1.18 -4.45
C LEU A 11 -12.34 -1.81 -5.75
N HIS A 12 -12.48 -3.14 -5.77
CA HIS A 12 -13.07 -3.87 -6.88
C HIS A 12 -14.60 -3.75 -6.95
N SER A 13 -15.27 -3.49 -5.82
CA SER A 13 -16.71 -3.27 -5.79
C SER A 13 -17.05 -2.05 -6.67
N GLY A 14 -17.98 -2.23 -7.62
CA GLY A 14 -18.23 -1.34 -8.75
C GLY A 14 -18.64 0.11 -8.44
N ALA A 15 -18.63 0.54 -7.19
CA ALA A 15 -18.83 1.93 -6.79
C ALA A 15 -17.63 2.83 -7.15
N SER A 16 -16.42 2.28 -7.30
CA SER A 16 -15.21 3.10 -7.44
C SER A 16 -14.72 3.32 -8.88
N GLY A 17 -15.24 2.61 -9.89
CA GLY A 17 -14.74 2.75 -11.29
C GLY A 17 -13.29 2.30 -11.53
N ILE A 18 -12.54 1.94 -10.48
CA ILE A 18 -11.12 1.49 -10.49
C ILE A 18 -10.97 0.03 -10.95
N GLY A 19 -12.09 -0.73 -10.99
CA GLY A 19 -12.13 -2.16 -11.25
C GLY A 19 -11.31 -2.73 -12.43
N PRO A 20 -11.17 -2.08 -13.60
CA PRO A 20 -10.39 -2.62 -14.70
C PRO A 20 -8.87 -2.37 -14.60
N GLY A 21 -8.41 -1.53 -13.67
CA GLY A 21 -6.99 -1.15 -13.55
C GLY A 21 -6.27 -1.68 -12.31
N LEU A 22 -6.97 -2.37 -11.41
CA LEU A 22 -6.35 -2.90 -10.20
C LEU A 22 -5.53 -4.16 -10.52
N VAL A 23 -4.21 -4.03 -10.47
CA VAL A 23 -3.28 -5.13 -10.68
C VAL A 23 -2.67 -5.53 -9.33
N GLU A 24 -2.93 -6.76 -8.89
CA GLU A 24 -2.23 -7.32 -7.73
C GLU A 24 -0.78 -7.61 -8.13
N HIS A 25 0.16 -6.96 -7.44
CA HIS A 25 1.58 -7.09 -7.73
C HIS A 25 2.28 -7.77 -6.54
N ASN A 26 2.78 -8.98 -6.78
CA ASN A 26 3.38 -9.83 -5.73
C ASN A 26 4.72 -9.32 -5.19
N THR A 27 5.29 -8.26 -5.79
CA THR A 27 6.61 -7.71 -5.46
C THR A 27 6.56 -6.20 -5.21
N LEU A 28 5.50 -5.71 -4.56
CA LEU A 28 5.55 -4.37 -3.96
C LEU A 28 6.50 -4.43 -2.76
N VAL A 29 7.73 -3.94 -2.96
CA VAL A 29 8.78 -3.96 -1.93
C VAL A 29 8.43 -2.92 -0.87
N ALA A 30 7.68 -3.36 0.14
CA ALA A 30 7.28 -2.57 1.32
C ALA A 30 6.21 -1.47 1.09
N LEU A 31 5.51 -1.50 -0.04
CA LEU A 31 4.35 -0.64 -0.32
C LEU A 31 3.07 -1.48 -0.33
N ASP A 32 1.95 -0.89 0.14
CA ASP A 32 0.67 -1.61 0.17
C ASP A 32 -0.23 -1.27 -1.04
N LEU A 33 -0.13 -0.05 -1.58
CA LEU A 33 -0.90 0.37 -2.73
C LEU A 33 -0.16 1.44 -3.53
N ILE A 34 -0.09 1.29 -4.85
CA ILE A 34 0.37 2.34 -5.76
C ILE A 34 -0.85 2.89 -6.49
N ILE A 35 -1.03 4.21 -6.46
CA ILE A 35 -2.16 4.88 -7.10
C ILE A 35 -1.76 5.39 -8.48
N ASP A 36 -0.59 6.02 -8.57
CA ASP A 36 -0.02 6.55 -9.80
C ASP A 36 1.52 6.48 -9.75
N PRO A 37 2.25 6.86 -10.82
CA PRO A 37 3.71 6.76 -10.85
C PRO A 37 4.44 7.57 -9.77
N TYR A 38 3.77 8.49 -9.08
CA TYR A 38 4.35 9.42 -8.10
C TYR A 38 3.64 9.32 -6.72
N THR A 39 2.75 8.34 -6.54
CA THR A 39 1.92 8.25 -5.34
C THR A 39 1.75 6.80 -4.92
N ALA A 40 2.30 6.49 -3.75
CA ALA A 40 2.13 5.23 -3.06
C ALA A 40 1.59 5.43 -1.64
N VAL A 41 0.91 4.41 -1.13
CA VAL A 41 0.30 4.37 0.20
C VAL A 41 0.87 3.18 0.97
N ILE A 42 1.26 3.44 2.22
CA ILE A 42 1.74 2.47 3.19
C ILE A 42 0.75 2.43 4.35
N PHE A 43 0.23 1.27 4.68
CA PHE A 43 -0.62 1.05 5.84
C PHE A 43 0.22 0.57 7.01
N THR A 44 0.27 1.37 8.07
CA THR A 44 0.93 0.98 9.32
C THR A 44 -0.10 0.77 10.43
N ASN A 45 0.12 -0.26 11.24
CA ASN A 45 -0.70 -0.48 12.43
C ASN A 45 -0.17 0.39 13.58
N PRO A 46 -0.95 1.34 14.12
CA PRO A 46 -0.49 2.22 15.18
C PRO A 46 -0.05 1.47 16.45
N LEU A 47 -0.57 0.26 16.69
CA LEU A 47 -0.17 -0.58 17.82
C LEU A 47 1.20 -1.25 17.61
N ALA A 48 1.61 -1.46 16.35
CA ALA A 48 2.91 -2.02 15.98
C ALA A 48 3.95 -0.93 15.67
N LEU A 49 3.52 0.34 15.62
CA LEU A 49 4.36 1.48 15.26
C LEU A 49 5.63 1.61 16.12
N PRO A 50 5.59 1.40 17.46
CA PRO A 50 6.80 1.53 18.28
C PRO A 50 7.89 0.51 17.95
N SER A 51 7.52 -0.69 17.47
CA SER A 51 8.49 -1.73 17.11
C SER A 51 8.87 -1.73 15.63
N GLN A 52 8.14 -0.99 14.79
CA GLN A 52 8.36 -0.88 13.35
C GLN A 52 8.80 0.52 12.92
N PHE A 53 9.09 1.41 13.87
CA PHE A 53 9.37 2.82 13.60
C PHE A 53 10.56 2.98 12.65
N ASP A 54 11.70 2.36 12.97
CA ASP A 54 12.90 2.44 12.15
C ASP A 54 12.67 1.86 10.76
N THR A 55 12.03 0.69 10.68
CA THR A 55 11.69 0.04 9.41
C THR A 55 10.76 0.90 8.55
N LEU A 56 9.79 1.59 9.15
CA LEU A 56 8.89 2.49 8.44
C LEU A 56 9.64 3.72 7.91
N ILE A 57 10.55 4.29 8.71
CA ILE A 57 11.37 5.43 8.28
C ILE A 57 12.30 5.05 7.13
N ASP A 58 12.96 3.89 7.20
CA ASP A 58 13.80 3.38 6.12
C ASP A 58 12.98 3.19 4.84
N THR A 59 11.79 2.57 4.96
CA THR A 59 10.87 2.38 3.83
C THR A 59 10.44 3.71 3.21
N ILE A 60 10.04 4.69 4.02
CA ILE A 60 9.65 6.02 3.52
C ILE A 60 10.84 6.69 2.83
N SER A 61 12.03 6.59 3.43
CA SER A 61 13.24 7.17 2.85
C SER A 61 13.56 6.57 1.49
N GLU A 62 13.49 5.25 1.34
CA GLU A 62 13.74 4.58 0.06
C GLU A 62 12.69 4.94 -1.00
N GLN A 63 11.41 4.94 -0.61
CA GLN A 63 10.31 5.12 -1.55
C GLN A 63 10.07 6.59 -1.95
N SER A 64 10.47 7.55 -1.10
CA SER A 64 10.35 9.00 -1.38
C SER A 64 11.17 9.50 -2.58
N TRP A 65 12.13 8.69 -3.06
CA TRP A 65 12.91 9.00 -4.25
C TRP A 65 12.21 8.52 -5.53
N THR A 66 11.29 7.55 -5.40
CA THR A 66 10.63 6.88 -6.52
C THR A 66 9.22 7.41 -6.73
N TYR A 67 8.52 7.68 -5.63
CA TYR A 67 7.15 8.19 -5.60
C TYR A 67 7.14 9.63 -5.08
#